data_AF-Q1IW39-F1
#
_entry.id   AF-Q1IW39-F1
#
_cell.length_a   1.000
_cell.length_b   1.000
_cell.length_c   1.000
_cell.angle_alpha   90.00
_cell.angle_beta   90.00
_cell.angle_gamma   90.00
#
_symmetry.space_group_name_H-M   'P 1'
#
loop_
_entity.id
_entity.type
_entity.pdbx_description
1 polymer ?
#
loop_
_entity_poly.entity_id
_entity_poly.type
_entity_poly.pdbx_seq_one_letter_code
_entity_poly.pdbx_strand_id
1 'polypeptide(L)'
;MSWIILILVGALCGWLASLIMKTDAQQGAVANILIGIVGALLAQWIFGGLLGIGGAYAAGNGFNFWSIIWGIVGSVILIAILKALRVLR
;
A
#
# COMPACT_ATOMS: atom_id res chain seq x y z
N MET A 1 0.88 0.34 -20.26
CA MET A 1 -0.60 0.35 -20.28
C MET A 1 -1.13 -0.77 -19.40
N SER A 2 -1.34 -0.50 -18.11
CA SER A 2 -2.09 -1.39 -17.21
C SER A 2 -2.54 -0.65 -15.93
N TRP A 3 -3.14 0.52 -16.11
CA TRP A 3 -3.69 1.32 -15.02
C TRP A 3 -4.80 0.57 -14.26
N ILE A 4 -5.52 -0.32 -14.93
CA ILE A 4 -6.42 -1.29 -14.29
C ILE A 4 -5.68 -2.22 -13.31
N ILE A 5 -4.52 -2.76 -13.69
CA ILE A 5 -3.71 -3.61 -12.79
C ILE A 5 -3.24 -2.81 -11.58
N LEU A 6 -2.80 -1.56 -11.78
CA LEU A 6 -2.38 -0.70 -10.68
C LEU A 6 -3.52 -0.46 -9.70
N ILE A 7 -4.74 -0.18 -10.19
CA ILE A 7 -5.92 -0.01 -9.35
C ILE A 7 -6.27 -1.31 -8.63
N LEU A 8 -6.27 -2.45 -9.32
CA LEU A 8 -6.61 -3.75 -8.72
C LEU A 8 -5.59 -4.19 -7.67
N VAL A 9 -4.29 -4.07 -7.97
CA VAL A 9 -3.21 -4.39 -7.03
C VAL A 9 -3.21 -3.41 -5.86
N GLY A 10 -3.43 -2.12 -6.12
CA GLY A 10 -3.60 -1.10 -5.09
C GLY A 10 -4.79 -1.43 -4.18
N ALA A 11 -5.96 -1.70 -4.74
CA ALA A 11 -7.15 -2.11 -4.00
C ALA A 11 -6.86 -3.31 -3.08
N LEU A 12 -6.21 -4.34 -3.64
CA LEU A 12 -5.86 -5.55 -2.91
C LEU A 12 -4.88 -5.27 -1.77
N CYS A 13 -3.81 -4.51 -2.03
CA CYS A 13 -2.80 -4.20 -1.02
C CYS A 13 -3.37 -3.34 0.11
N GLY A 14 -4.15 -2.30 -0.23
CA GLY A 14 -4.76 -1.42 0.76
C GLY A 14 -5.83 -2.13 1.59
N TRP A 15 -6.62 -3.01 0.98
CA TRP A 15 -7.60 -3.84 1.70
C TRP A 15 -6.93 -4.88 2.62
N LEU A 16 -5.89 -5.57 2.14
CA LEU A 16 -5.15 -6.49 3.02
C LEU A 16 -4.49 -5.74 4.18
N ALA A 17 -3.93 -4.56 3.93
CA ALA A 17 -3.39 -3.70 4.98
C ALA A 17 -4.46 -3.20 5.97
N SER A 18 -5.66 -2.84 5.49
CA SER A 18 -6.78 -2.39 6.33
C SER A 18 -7.27 -3.50 7.27
N LEU A 19 -7.29 -4.75 6.79
CA LEU A 19 -7.60 -5.92 7.60
C LEU A 19 -6.54 -6.16 8.69
N ILE A 20 -5.26 -6.07 8.35
CA ILE A 20 -4.14 -6.20 9.31
C ILE A 20 -4.22 -5.12 10.39
N MET A 21 -4.52 -3.88 10.00
CA MET A 21 -4.60 -2.71 10.89
C MET A 21 -5.96 -2.53 11.58
N LYS A 22 -6.92 -3.42 11.29
CA LYS A 22 -8.30 -3.37 11.78
C LYS A 22 -9.01 -2.03 11.49
N THR A 23 -8.70 -1.41 10.34
CA THR A 23 -9.28 -0.13 9.89
C THR A 23 -10.26 -0.29 8.73
N ASP A 24 -10.52 -1.52 8.27
CA ASP A 24 -11.35 -1.81 7.10
C ASP A 24 -12.76 -1.20 7.16
N ALA A 25 -13.40 -1.28 8.33
CA ALA A 25 -14.74 -0.72 8.57
C ALA A 25 -14.85 0.80 8.34
N GLN A 26 -13.71 1.52 8.34
CA GLN A 26 -13.66 2.97 8.11
C GLN A 26 -13.22 3.35 6.71
N GLN A 27 -12.51 2.47 6.01
CA GLN A 27 -11.78 2.83 4.80
C GLN A 27 -12.59 2.60 3.51
N GLY A 28 -13.51 1.64 3.49
CA GLY A 28 -14.31 1.37 2.29
C GLY A 28 -13.46 1.10 1.04
N ALA A 29 -14.11 0.91 -0.11
CA ALA A 29 -13.40 0.50 -1.33
C ALA A 29 -12.46 1.59 -1.87
N VAL A 30 -12.91 2.85 -1.88
CA VAL A 30 -12.14 3.96 -2.48
C VAL A 30 -10.89 4.29 -1.65
N ALA A 31 -10.99 4.34 -0.31
CA ALA A 31 -9.81 4.63 0.49
C ALA A 31 -8.82 3.46 0.46
N ASN A 32 -9.28 2.21 0.42
CA ASN A 32 -8.38 1.06 0.25
C ASN A 32 -7.57 1.16 -1.05
N ILE A 33 -8.19 1.57 -2.17
CA ILE A 33 -7.46 1.81 -3.43
C ILE A 33 -6.41 2.90 -3.27
N LEU A 34 -6.80 4.07 -2.72
CA LEU A 34 -5.89 5.20 -2.56
C LEU A 34 -4.73 4.87 -1.61
N ILE A 35 -5.02 4.23 -0.49
CA ILE A 35 -4.01 3.80 0.49
C ILE A 35 -3.08 2.78 -0.13
N GLY A 36 -3.59 1.85 -0.92
CA GLY A 36 -2.79 0.87 -1.64
C GLY A 36 -1.79 1.51 -2.60
N ILE A 37 -2.26 2.46 -3.41
CA ILE A 37 -1.42 3.16 -4.39
C ILE A 37 -0.39 4.05 -3.69
N VAL A 38 -0.83 4.90 -2.77
CA VAL A 38 0.06 5.83 -2.04
C VAL A 38 1.03 5.06 -1.14
N GLY A 39 0.57 3.97 -0.51
CA GLY A 39 1.37 3.08 0.30
C GLY A 39 2.48 2.40 -0.50
N ALA A 40 2.18 1.89 -1.70
CA ALA A 40 3.20 1.31 -2.59
C ALA A 40 4.26 2.33 -3.00
N LEU A 41 3.86 3.57 -3.33
CA LEU A 41 4.78 4.66 -3.64
C LEU A 41 5.66 5.02 -2.43
N LEU A 42 5.07 5.05 -1.23
CA LEU A 42 5.78 5.26 0.03
C LEU A 42 6.81 4.15 0.29
N ALA A 43 6.45 2.89 0.07
CA ALA A 43 7.37 1.78 0.22
C ALA A 43 8.54 1.88 -0.76
N GLN A 44 8.28 2.20 -2.02
CA GLN A 44 9.33 2.36 -3.02
C GLN A 44 10.28 3.51 -2.67
N TRP A 45 9.74 4.64 -2.20
CA TRP A 45 10.55 5.80 -1.82
C TRP A 45 11.41 5.53 -0.58
N ILE A 46 10.83 4.97 0.49
CA ILE A 46 11.55 4.70 1.75
C ILE A 46 12.49 3.50 1.57
N PHE A 47 11.96 2.33 1.22
CA PHE A 47 12.75 1.10 1.23
C PHE A 47 13.60 0.95 -0.02
N GLY A 48 13.09 1.35 -1.18
CA GLY A 48 13.84 1.31 -2.43
C GLY A 48 14.88 2.42 -2.49
N GLY A 49 14.41 3.67 -2.43
CA GLY A 49 15.24 4.86 -2.61
C GLY A 49 16.18 5.14 -1.44
N LEU A 50 15.67 5.17 -0.21
CA LEU A 50 16.46 5.59 0.96
C LEU A 50 17.30 4.46 1.57
N LEU A 51 16.75 3.24 1.62
CA LEU A 51 17.41 2.07 2.25
C LEU A 51 18.09 1.13 1.24
N GLY A 52 17.92 1.34 -0.07
CA GLY A 52 18.56 0.52 -1.09
C GLY A 52 18.07 -0.93 -1.17
N ILE A 53 16.89 -1.24 -0.60
CA ILE A 53 16.35 -2.60 -0.58
C ILE A 53 15.76 -2.91 -1.95
N GLY A 54 16.46 -3.73 -2.74
CA GLY A 54 16.09 -4.10 -4.11
C GLY A 54 14.66 -4.62 -4.27
N GLY A 55 14.11 -5.31 -3.26
CA GLY A 55 12.74 -5.82 -3.29
C GLY A 55 11.66 -4.74 -3.33
N ALA A 56 11.91 -3.57 -2.74
CA ALA A 56 10.91 -2.50 -2.65
C ALA A 56 10.70 -1.75 -3.97
N TYR A 57 11.64 -1.85 -4.91
CA TYR A 57 11.46 -1.35 -6.29
C TYR A 57 10.40 -2.14 -7.06
N ALA A 58 10.00 -3.33 -6.56
CA ALA A 58 8.92 -4.10 -7.13
C ALA A 58 7.53 -3.55 -6.76
N ALA A 59 7.41 -2.70 -5.74
CA ALA A 59 6.13 -2.12 -5.33
C ALA A 59 5.54 -1.27 -6.47
N GLY A 60 4.38 -1.68 -7.00
CA GLY A 60 3.71 -0.97 -8.11
C GLY A 60 4.18 -1.35 -9.51
N ASN A 61 5.11 -2.30 -9.65
CA ASN A 61 5.61 -2.78 -10.95
C ASN A 61 4.72 -3.86 -11.62
N GLY A 62 3.52 -4.11 -11.11
CA GLY A 62 2.51 -4.98 -11.71
C GLY A 62 1.94 -6.05 -10.77
N PHE A 63 1.27 -7.05 -11.34
CA PHE A 63 0.71 -8.18 -10.59
C PHE A 63 1.79 -9.25 -10.36
N ASN A 64 2.68 -9.00 -9.40
CA ASN A 64 3.65 -10.00 -8.96
C ASN A 64 3.64 -10.12 -7.42
N PHE A 65 4.11 -11.27 -6.92
CA PHE A 65 4.08 -11.57 -5.50
C PHE A 65 4.84 -10.53 -4.65
N TRP A 66 6.00 -10.07 -5.13
CA TRP A 66 6.82 -9.08 -4.42
C TRP A 66 6.17 -7.70 -4.36
N SER A 67 5.49 -7.25 -5.42
CA SER A 67 4.75 -5.99 -5.47
C SER A 67 3.61 -6.00 -4.46
N ILE A 68 2.92 -7.12 -4.31
CA ILE A 68 1.83 -7.24 -3.34
C ILE A 68 2.39 -7.18 -1.92
N ILE A 69 3.46 -7.91 -1.61
CA ILE A 69 4.09 -7.87 -0.28
C ILE A 69 4.54 -6.45 0.07
N TRP A 70 5.36 -5.83 -0.80
CA TRP A 70 5.90 -4.50 -0.53
C TRP A 70 4.80 -3.42 -0.57
N GLY A 71 3.77 -3.60 -1.40
CA GLY A 71 2.58 -2.75 -1.43
C GLY A 71 1.79 -2.83 -0.12
N ILE A 72 1.60 -4.04 0.44
CA ILE A 72 0.97 -4.21 1.76
C ILE A 72 1.83 -3.57 2.84
N VAL A 73 3.15 -3.81 2.86
CA VAL A 73 4.06 -3.21 3.85
C VAL A 73 3.98 -1.68 3.81
N GLY A 74 4.04 -1.09 2.62
CA GLY A 74 3.89 0.35 2.44
C GLY A 74 2.53 0.89 2.88
N SER A 75 1.45 0.17 2.56
CA SER A 75 0.09 0.51 2.95
C SER A 75 -0.11 0.43 4.46
N VAL A 76 0.45 -0.59 5.12
CA VAL A 76 0.43 -0.74 6.59
C VAL A 76 1.12 0.46 7.25
N ILE A 77 2.27 0.88 6.73
CA ILE A 77 2.98 2.07 7.23
C ILE A 77 2.14 3.33 7.03
N LEU A 78 1.53 3.50 5.86
CA LEU A 78 0.66 4.64 5.58
C LEU A 78 -0.54 4.67 6.53
N ILE A 79 -1.21 3.54 6.76
CA ILE A 79 -2.32 3.44 7.72
C ILE A 79 -1.83 3.76 9.14
N ALA A 80 -0.64 3.27 9.54
CA ALA A 80 -0.07 3.58 10.84
C ALA A 80 0.13 5.10 11.03
N ILE A 81 0.64 5.80 10.01
CA ILE A 81 0.78 7.26 10.02
C ILE A 81 -0.59 7.93 10.11
N LEU A 82 -1.57 7.51 9.32
CA LEU A 82 -2.92 8.06 9.35
C LEU A 82 -3.63 7.83 10.70
N LYS A 83 -3.39 6.70 11.38
CA LYS A 83 -3.86 6.45 12.75
C LYS A 83 -3.14 7.33 13.76
N ALA A 84 -1.82 7.52 13.63
CA ALA A 84 -1.05 8.42 14.49
C ALA A 84 -1.55 9.87 14.38
N LEU A 85 -1.94 10.30 13.18
CA LEU A 85 -2.56 11.60 12.91
C LEU A 85 -4.05 11.67 13.28
N ARG A 86 -4.64 10.60 13.85
CA ARG A 86 -6.06 10.48 14.24
C ARG A 86 -7.05 10.67 13.08
N VAL A 87 -6.60 10.47 11.84
CA VAL A 87 -7.46 10.47 10.64
C VAL A 87 -8.30 9.20 10.59
N LEU A 88 -7.70 8.08 10.99
CA LEU A 88 -8.35 6.77 11.15
C LEU A 88 -8.34 6.40 12.63
N ARG A 89 -9.40 5.75 13.12
CA ARG A 89 -9.55 5.35 14.52
C ARG A 89 -9.53 3.83 14.66
#